data_AF-A0A7S3XJ03-F1
#
_entry.id   AF-A0A7S3XJ03-F1
#
_cell.length_a   1.000
_cell.length_b   1.000
_cell.length_c   1.000
_cell.angle_alpha   90.00
_cell.angle_beta   90.00
_cell.angle_gamma   90.00
#
_symmetry.space_group_name_H-M   'P 1'
#
loop_
_entity.id
_entity.type
_entity.pdbx_description
1 polymer ?
#
loop_
_entity_poly.entity_id
_entity_poly.type
_entity_poly.pdbx_seq_one_letter_code
_entity_poly.pdbx_strand_id
1 'polypeptide(L)'
;LVLILLISEDCPKPGDEVEVHYTGWLKDTGEVFDSSRKRGTPFKFTIGKGQVIKGWDEGVATMHRLERAIFTFHPDYGYGSMGAGAEIPPNSWLKFDIELLSFKPGKPDKWSMTKQEKVAAASACKEKGNAAFKAGDYEEALEQYKEGVDYFEQTGSWTGPDKEDKDKVLLSCYLNMSNTCMKMMDWYAAVDYGKKAVEIDDKSTKAHFRYGAALMEIASYKEAKEQLMIAARADPQNREIRMTLADCKKRSKEALNDEKAAFGAMFGHNLYSEKADVEKPPVHNIAQLPKAWMDIKVGTEEPKRIRFALYSDTVPKTADNFLALCRGDAGKCKSKPEVDLAYKGSTFHRVIKGFMMQGGDFTNGNGTGGESIYGEKFADEGFRDHHTKRGLLSMANSGPNTNGSQFFVTFAPAPHLDGKHVVFGEVIDGEDVLDAVENVPTDAQDKPTVDGGVVIVDCGVE
;
A
#
# COMPACT_ATOMS: atom_id res chain seq x y z
N LEU A 1 -15.57 2.71 62.64
CA LEU A 1 -14.52 1.90 61.99
C LEU A 1 -14.70 2.06 60.49
N VAL A 2 -13.69 2.59 59.81
CA VAL A 2 -13.64 2.72 58.35
C VAL A 2 -13.40 1.32 57.78
N LEU A 3 -14.30 0.85 56.91
CA LEU A 3 -14.16 -0.41 56.21
C LEU A 3 -13.15 -0.19 55.06
N ILE A 4 -11.88 -0.46 55.34
CA ILE A 4 -10.84 -0.52 54.32
C ILE A 4 -11.06 -1.83 53.55
N LEU A 5 -11.65 -1.72 52.35
CA LEU A 5 -11.65 -2.77 51.34
C LEU A 5 -10.19 -3.05 50.96
N LEU A 6 -9.63 -4.12 51.51
CA LEU A 6 -8.39 -4.72 51.04
C LEU A 6 -8.64 -5.25 49.63
N ILE A 7 -8.18 -4.53 48.62
CA ILE A 7 -8.00 -5.05 47.27
C ILE A 7 -6.90 -6.12 47.40
N SER A 8 -7.29 -7.41 47.45
CA SER A 8 -6.33 -8.51 47.34
C SER A 8 -5.67 -8.45 45.96
N GLU A 9 -4.37 -8.67 45.89
CA GLU A 9 -3.56 -8.61 44.66
C GLU A 9 -3.85 -9.75 43.64
N ASP A 10 -4.99 -10.44 43.76
CA ASP A 10 -5.27 -11.72 43.09
C ASP A 10 -6.56 -11.69 42.23
N CYS A 11 -7.06 -10.48 41.94
CA CYS A 11 -8.13 -10.22 40.97
C CYS A 11 -7.59 -9.55 39.69
N PRO A 12 -8.18 -9.80 38.51
CA PRO A 12 -7.84 -9.09 37.28
C PRO A 12 -8.09 -7.59 37.37
N LYS A 13 -7.19 -6.79 36.78
CA LYS A 13 -7.31 -5.33 36.70
C LYS A 13 -7.79 -4.90 35.30
N PRO A 14 -8.37 -3.68 35.15
CA PRO A 14 -8.62 -3.12 33.83
C PRO A 14 -7.37 -3.17 32.95
N GLY A 15 -7.50 -3.75 31.76
CA GLY A 15 -6.40 -4.00 30.83
C GLY A 15 -5.76 -5.38 30.93
N ASP A 16 -6.06 -6.20 31.94
CA ASP A 16 -5.59 -7.58 32.01
C ASP A 16 -6.31 -8.46 30.98
N GLU A 17 -5.58 -9.39 30.36
CA GLU A 17 -6.16 -10.46 29.54
C GLU A 17 -6.55 -11.61 30.48
N VAL A 18 -7.83 -11.99 30.44
CA VAL A 18 -8.38 -13.09 31.24
C VAL A 18 -8.79 -14.25 30.34
N GLU A 19 -8.78 -15.46 30.90
CA GLU A 19 -9.25 -16.67 30.26
C GLU A 19 -10.30 -17.35 31.14
N VAL A 20 -11.50 -17.58 30.59
CA VAL A 20 -12.64 -18.09 31.34
C VAL A 20 -13.32 -19.29 30.65
N HIS A 21 -13.91 -20.17 31.45
CA HIS A 21 -14.97 -21.05 30.99
C HIS A 21 -16.33 -20.55 31.46
N TYR A 22 -17.37 -20.73 30.65
CA TYR A 22 -18.71 -20.29 31.02
C TYR A 22 -19.84 -21.13 30.41
N THR A 23 -21.03 -20.96 30.97
CA THR A 23 -22.32 -21.30 30.36
C THR A 23 -23.32 -20.20 30.70
N GLY A 24 -23.99 -19.66 29.69
CA GLY A 24 -24.99 -18.61 29.80
C GLY A 24 -26.40 -19.12 29.46
N TRP A 25 -27.37 -18.72 30.26
CA TRP A 25 -28.78 -19.06 30.04
C TRP A 25 -29.73 -17.92 30.45
N LEU A 26 -30.91 -17.91 29.83
CA LEU A 26 -31.97 -16.98 30.19
C LEU A 26 -32.48 -17.30 31.59
N LYS A 27 -32.51 -16.31 32.49
CA LYS A 27 -32.88 -16.52 33.89
C LYS A 27 -34.28 -17.11 34.04
N ASP A 28 -35.21 -16.66 33.19
CA ASP A 28 -36.63 -16.95 33.35
C ASP A 28 -37.02 -18.30 32.73
N THR A 29 -36.43 -18.67 31.59
CA THR A 29 -36.75 -19.94 30.90
C THR A 29 -35.77 -21.07 31.23
N GLY A 30 -34.56 -20.74 31.68
CA GLY A 30 -33.47 -21.72 31.84
C GLY A 30 -32.81 -22.15 30.53
N GLU A 31 -33.20 -21.54 29.41
CA GLU A 31 -32.68 -21.88 28.09
C GLU A 31 -31.23 -21.43 27.94
N VAL A 32 -30.34 -22.37 27.61
CA VAL A 32 -28.91 -22.12 27.39
C VAL A 32 -28.72 -21.57 25.98
N PHE A 33 -28.26 -20.33 25.87
CA PHE A 33 -27.92 -19.71 24.59
C PHE A 33 -26.44 -19.90 24.23
N ASP A 34 -25.53 -19.96 25.21
CA ASP A 34 -24.10 -20.07 24.91
C ASP A 34 -23.31 -20.84 25.99
N SER A 35 -22.27 -21.58 25.58
CA SER A 35 -21.40 -22.32 26.48
C SER A 35 -20.03 -22.61 25.87
N SER A 36 -18.98 -22.04 26.45
CA SER A 36 -17.60 -22.39 26.06
C SER A 36 -17.22 -23.80 26.51
N ARG A 37 -17.87 -24.32 27.56
CA ARG A 37 -17.67 -25.70 28.04
C ARG A 37 -18.16 -26.72 27.02
N LYS A 38 -19.32 -26.48 26.38
CA LYS A 38 -19.81 -27.34 25.27
C LYS A 38 -18.86 -27.32 24.07
N ARG A 39 -18.23 -26.18 23.79
CA ARG A 39 -17.23 -26.05 22.71
C ARG A 39 -15.87 -26.68 23.05
N GLY A 40 -15.56 -26.86 24.33
CA GLY A 40 -14.28 -27.37 24.79
C GLY A 40 -13.12 -26.37 24.74
N THR A 41 -13.38 -25.11 24.37
CA THR A 41 -12.36 -24.07 24.24
C THR A 41 -12.68 -22.91 25.17
N PRO A 42 -11.77 -22.52 26.09
CA PRO A 42 -11.93 -21.32 26.91
C PRO A 42 -12.10 -20.05 26.07
N PHE A 43 -12.71 -19.04 26.68
CA PHE A 43 -12.89 -17.73 26.05
C PHE A 43 -11.94 -16.71 26.67
N LYS A 44 -11.31 -15.89 25.82
CA LYS A 44 -10.36 -14.86 26.24
C LYS A 44 -10.88 -13.48 25.91
N PHE A 45 -10.72 -12.54 26.83
CA PHE A 45 -11.04 -11.13 26.62
C PHE A 45 -10.18 -10.24 27.53
N THR A 46 -10.18 -8.93 27.25
CA THR A 46 -9.48 -7.94 28.06
C THR A 46 -10.45 -7.16 28.93
N ILE A 47 -10.19 -7.11 30.24
CA ILE A 47 -11.07 -6.45 31.22
C ILE A 47 -11.18 -4.96 30.92
N GLY A 48 -12.41 -4.46 30.83
CA GLY A 48 -12.72 -3.04 30.71
C GLY A 48 -12.53 -2.46 29.31
N LYS A 49 -12.39 -3.31 28.28
CA LYS A 49 -12.31 -2.90 26.88
C LYS A 49 -13.66 -2.98 26.14
N GLY A 50 -14.75 -3.40 26.81
CA GLY A 50 -16.08 -3.49 26.20
C GLY A 50 -16.21 -4.57 25.12
N GLN A 51 -15.35 -5.58 25.16
CA GLN A 51 -15.38 -6.73 24.24
C GLN A 51 -16.53 -7.71 24.56
N VAL A 52 -17.07 -7.62 25.77
CA VAL A 52 -18.13 -8.45 26.33
C VAL A 52 -19.21 -7.56 26.94
N ILE A 53 -20.31 -8.15 27.41
CA ILE A 53 -21.36 -7.40 28.12
C ILE A 53 -20.80 -6.73 29.37
N LYS A 54 -21.36 -5.57 29.73
CA LYS A 54 -20.91 -4.76 30.88
C LYS A 54 -20.80 -5.57 32.17
N GLY A 55 -21.76 -6.47 32.41
CA GLY A 55 -21.76 -7.34 33.59
C GLY A 55 -20.55 -8.27 33.68
N TRP A 56 -19.99 -8.71 32.54
CA TRP A 56 -18.76 -9.51 32.53
C TRP A 56 -17.52 -8.69 32.82
N ASP A 57 -17.40 -7.51 32.21
CA ASP A 57 -16.27 -6.60 32.45
C ASP A 57 -16.17 -6.22 33.93
N GLU A 58 -17.30 -5.99 34.61
CA GLU A 58 -17.33 -5.68 36.03
C GLU A 58 -17.27 -6.93 36.92
N GLY A 59 -18.01 -7.99 36.59
CA GLY A 59 -18.13 -9.18 37.41
C GLY A 59 -16.85 -10.02 37.45
N VAL A 60 -16.23 -10.26 36.29
CA VAL A 60 -14.99 -11.08 36.22
C VAL A 60 -13.81 -10.36 36.87
N ALA A 61 -13.79 -9.02 36.88
CA ALA A 61 -12.80 -8.24 37.61
C ALA A 61 -12.86 -8.42 39.14
N THR A 62 -13.94 -8.99 39.68
CA THR A 62 -14.06 -9.31 41.11
C THR A 62 -13.65 -10.74 41.46
N MET A 63 -13.41 -11.59 40.46
CA MET A 63 -13.08 -13.00 40.66
C MET A 63 -11.61 -13.21 40.98
N HIS A 64 -11.31 -14.27 41.72
CA HIS A 64 -9.95 -14.77 41.94
C HIS A 64 -9.61 -15.87 40.92
N ARG A 65 -8.31 -16.11 40.72
CA ARG A 65 -7.86 -17.20 39.87
C ARG A 65 -8.43 -18.55 40.33
N LEU A 66 -8.92 -19.35 39.38
CA LEU A 66 -9.63 -20.63 39.57
C LEU A 66 -10.99 -20.52 40.28
N GLU A 67 -11.49 -19.31 40.56
CA GLU A 67 -12.81 -19.13 41.13
C GLU A 67 -13.89 -19.49 40.10
N ARG A 68 -14.97 -20.13 40.56
CA ARG A 68 -16.20 -20.35 39.79
C ARG A 68 -17.38 -19.69 40.50
N ALA A 69 -18.07 -18.82 39.79
CA ALA A 69 -19.17 -18.02 40.32
C ALA A 69 -20.37 -18.02 39.36
N ILE A 70 -21.57 -17.87 39.92
CA ILE A 70 -22.80 -17.66 39.14
C ILE A 70 -23.21 -16.20 39.24
N PHE A 71 -23.16 -15.49 38.13
CA PHE A 71 -23.65 -14.12 38.01
C PHE A 71 -25.08 -14.09 37.50
N THR A 72 -25.86 -13.14 38.01
CA THR A 72 -27.18 -12.81 37.49
C THR A 72 -27.18 -11.34 37.09
N PHE A 73 -27.36 -11.05 35.82
CA PHE A 73 -27.28 -9.69 35.27
C PHE A 73 -28.66 -9.14 34.94
N HIS A 74 -28.91 -7.93 35.44
CA HIS A 74 -30.01 -7.08 34.97
C HIS A 74 -29.80 -6.76 33.48
N PRO A 75 -30.86 -6.57 32.67
CA PRO A 75 -30.73 -6.22 31.26
C PRO A 75 -29.74 -5.09 30.92
N ASP A 76 -29.64 -4.07 31.77
CA ASP A 76 -28.70 -2.93 31.61
C ASP A 76 -27.22 -3.32 31.69
N TYR A 77 -26.92 -4.49 32.26
CA TYR A 77 -25.58 -5.08 32.32
C TYR A 77 -25.41 -6.23 31.30
N GLY A 78 -26.47 -6.56 30.55
CA GLY A 78 -26.50 -7.52 29.46
C GLY A 78 -26.65 -6.81 28.11
N TYR A 79 -27.68 -7.20 27.35
CA TYR A 79 -27.94 -6.68 25.99
C TYR A 79 -29.07 -5.63 25.93
N GLY A 80 -29.56 -5.17 27.08
CA GLY A 80 -30.55 -4.09 27.18
C GLY A 80 -31.82 -4.32 26.36
N SER A 81 -32.41 -3.23 25.88
CA SER A 81 -33.65 -3.22 25.10
C SER A 81 -33.52 -3.78 23.68
N MET A 82 -32.31 -4.03 23.21
CA MET A 82 -32.07 -4.56 21.87
C MET A 82 -32.07 -6.09 21.84
N GLY A 83 -31.63 -6.74 22.93
CA GLY A 83 -31.35 -8.18 22.90
C GLY A 83 -30.11 -8.50 22.03
N ALA A 84 -29.90 -9.78 21.72
CA ALA A 84 -28.81 -10.22 20.87
C ALA A 84 -29.17 -11.49 20.08
N GLY A 85 -29.04 -11.39 18.76
CA GLY A 85 -29.35 -12.47 17.84
C GLY A 85 -30.81 -12.95 17.96
N ALA A 86 -31.05 -14.21 17.59
CA ALA A 86 -32.36 -14.85 17.73
C ALA A 86 -32.59 -15.45 19.13
N GLU A 87 -31.53 -15.65 19.91
CA GLU A 87 -31.54 -16.45 21.14
C GLU A 87 -31.73 -15.60 22.40
N ILE A 88 -31.42 -14.30 22.35
CA ILE A 88 -31.53 -13.41 23.52
C ILE A 88 -32.53 -12.29 23.23
N PRO A 89 -33.77 -12.41 23.73
CA PRO A 89 -34.79 -11.38 23.54
C PRO A 89 -34.41 -10.03 24.19
N PRO A 90 -34.99 -8.92 23.72
CA PRO A 90 -34.97 -7.63 24.41
C PRO A 90 -35.28 -7.71 25.90
N ASN A 91 -34.54 -6.96 26.71
CA ASN A 91 -34.73 -6.81 28.16
C ASN A 91 -34.65 -8.14 28.95
N SER A 92 -33.88 -9.12 28.46
CA SER A 92 -33.71 -10.40 29.13
C SER A 92 -32.78 -10.32 30.33
N TRP A 93 -33.18 -10.95 31.44
CA TRP A 93 -32.28 -11.23 32.55
C TRP A 93 -31.42 -12.44 32.24
N LEU A 94 -30.11 -12.30 32.43
CA LEU A 94 -29.14 -13.34 32.07
C LEU A 94 -28.54 -13.97 33.33
N LYS A 95 -28.29 -15.28 33.27
CA LYS A 95 -27.46 -15.98 34.23
C LYS A 95 -26.24 -16.57 33.54
N PHE A 96 -25.09 -16.44 34.19
CA PHE A 96 -23.85 -17.03 33.73
C PHE A 96 -23.16 -17.77 34.86
N ASP A 97 -22.82 -19.03 34.62
CA ASP A 97 -21.86 -19.78 35.42
C ASP A 97 -20.48 -19.59 34.78
N ILE A 98 -19.59 -18.85 35.44
CA ILE A 98 -18.28 -18.45 34.94
C ILE A 98 -17.19 -19.01 35.86
N GLU A 99 -16.13 -19.55 35.28
CA GLU A 99 -14.92 -19.98 35.96
C GLU A 99 -13.73 -19.22 35.38
N LEU A 100 -13.01 -18.48 36.23
CA LEU A 100 -11.81 -17.74 35.85
C LEU A 100 -10.61 -18.67 35.90
N LEU A 101 -10.09 -19.08 34.75
CA LEU A 101 -8.98 -20.03 34.66
C LEU A 101 -7.64 -19.37 34.91
N SER A 102 -7.41 -18.23 34.25
CA SER A 102 -6.15 -17.49 34.37
C SER A 102 -6.32 -16.03 33.99
N PHE A 103 -5.38 -15.20 34.42
CA PHE A 103 -5.22 -13.84 33.93
C PHE A 103 -3.74 -13.44 33.90
N LYS A 104 -3.40 -12.48 33.04
CA LYS A 104 -2.06 -11.88 32.94
C LYS A 104 -2.21 -10.40 32.57
N PRO A 105 -1.21 -9.55 32.89
CA PRO A 105 -1.15 -8.19 32.36
C PRO A 105 -1.35 -8.21 30.84
N GLY A 106 -2.34 -7.46 30.36
CA GLY A 106 -2.54 -7.30 28.92
C GLY A 106 -1.41 -6.49 28.30
N LYS A 107 -1.38 -6.43 26.97
CA LYS A 107 -0.42 -5.56 26.28
C LYS A 107 -0.67 -4.12 26.75
N PRO A 108 0.39 -3.36 27.11
CA PRO A 108 0.25 -1.95 27.46
C PRO A 108 -0.55 -1.25 26.37
N ASP A 109 -1.57 -0.49 26.77
CA ASP A 109 -2.28 0.34 25.83
C ASP A 109 -1.29 1.38 25.29
N LYS A 110 -0.82 1.18 24.05
CA LYS A 110 0.21 2.03 23.43
C LYS A 110 -0.26 3.49 23.42
N TRP A 111 -1.57 3.76 23.48
CA TRP A 111 -2.08 5.13 23.54
C TRP A 111 -1.85 5.84 24.88
N SER A 112 -1.88 5.12 26.01
CA SER A 112 -1.75 5.72 27.33
C SER A 112 -0.31 5.86 27.82
N MET A 113 0.66 5.33 27.08
CA MET A 113 2.08 5.37 27.45
C MET A 113 2.69 6.76 27.20
N THR A 114 3.57 7.18 28.12
CA THR A 114 4.44 8.35 27.92
C THR A 114 5.45 8.12 26.81
N LYS A 115 6.07 9.19 26.30
CA LYS A 115 7.10 9.10 25.25
C LYS A 115 8.30 8.26 25.71
N GLN A 116 8.72 8.42 26.96
CA GLN A 116 9.86 7.70 27.53
C GLN A 116 9.54 6.21 27.71
N GLU A 117 8.33 5.86 28.15
CA GLU A 117 7.89 4.46 28.24
C GLU A 117 7.82 3.81 26.86
N LYS A 118 7.39 4.54 25.83
CA LYS A 118 7.38 4.06 24.43
C LYS A 118 8.78 3.77 23.94
N VAL A 119 9.72 4.69 24.14
CA VAL A 119 11.13 4.49 23.78
C VAL A 119 11.72 3.27 24.52
N ALA A 120 11.41 3.10 25.81
CA ALA A 120 11.87 1.96 26.59
C ALA A 120 11.29 0.63 26.08
N ALA A 121 9.97 0.58 25.81
CA ALA A 121 9.30 -0.60 25.29
C ALA A 121 9.77 -0.97 23.88
N ALA A 122 9.91 0.01 22.99
CA ALA A 122 10.47 -0.17 21.65
C ALA A 122 11.91 -0.71 21.71
N SER A 123 12.73 -0.17 22.62
CA SER A 123 14.09 -0.64 22.86
C SER A 123 14.12 -2.09 23.36
N ALA A 124 13.20 -2.47 24.26
CA ALA A 124 13.09 -3.85 24.73
C ALA A 124 12.70 -4.81 23.60
N CYS A 125 11.78 -4.43 22.72
CA CYS A 125 11.42 -5.22 21.54
C CYS A 125 12.61 -5.38 20.59
N LYS A 126 13.36 -4.29 20.35
CA LYS A 126 14.61 -4.36 19.59
C LYS A 126 15.63 -5.33 20.20
N GLU A 127 15.79 -5.37 21.52
CA GLU A 127 16.69 -6.34 22.17
C GLU A 127 16.20 -7.79 22.06
N LYS A 128 14.88 -8.03 22.14
CA LYS A 128 14.30 -9.35 21.84
C LYS A 128 14.58 -9.77 20.40
N GLY A 129 14.39 -8.85 19.45
CA GLY A 129 14.72 -9.09 18.04
C GLY A 129 16.21 -9.39 17.84
N ASN A 130 17.10 -8.69 18.55
CA ASN A 130 18.54 -8.97 18.52
C ASN A 130 18.86 -10.39 19.05
N ALA A 131 18.15 -10.84 20.09
CA ALA A 131 18.32 -12.17 20.65
C ALA A 131 17.84 -13.26 19.67
N ALA A 132 16.65 -13.09 19.10
CA ALA A 132 16.10 -13.99 18.08
C ALA A 132 17.01 -14.06 16.84
N PHE A 133 17.49 -12.92 16.36
CA PHE A 133 18.41 -12.86 15.21
C PHE A 133 19.71 -13.64 15.46
N LYS A 134 20.26 -13.55 16.68
CA LYS A 134 21.46 -14.32 17.09
C LYS A 134 21.17 -15.82 17.19
N ALA A 135 19.94 -16.20 17.54
CA ALA A 135 19.50 -17.59 17.57
C ALA A 135 19.21 -18.16 16.17
N GLY A 136 19.23 -17.33 15.11
CA GLY A 136 18.88 -17.73 13.75
C GLY A 136 17.38 -17.74 13.48
N ASP A 137 16.57 -17.30 14.44
CA ASP A 137 15.12 -17.16 14.28
C ASP A 137 14.82 -15.78 13.67
N TYR A 138 14.89 -15.71 12.34
CA TYR A 138 14.75 -14.46 11.61
C TYR A 138 13.31 -13.96 11.52
N GLU A 139 12.32 -14.86 11.57
CA GLU A 139 10.91 -14.51 11.57
C GLU A 139 10.54 -13.80 12.88
N GLU A 140 10.86 -14.42 14.02
CA GLU A 140 10.66 -13.80 15.34
C GLU A 140 11.47 -12.50 15.48
N ALA A 141 12.71 -12.48 14.97
CA ALA A 141 13.51 -11.26 14.98
C ALA A 141 12.81 -10.11 14.27
N LEU A 142 12.30 -10.36 13.06
CA LEU A 142 11.60 -9.37 12.25
C LEU A 142 10.29 -8.92 12.93
N GLU A 143 9.53 -9.83 13.51
CA GLU A 143 8.30 -9.52 14.27
C GLU A 143 8.60 -8.60 15.46
N GLN A 144 9.61 -8.91 16.26
CA GLN A 144 9.99 -8.08 17.42
C GLN A 144 10.49 -6.69 17.01
N TYR A 145 11.23 -6.54 15.91
CA TYR A 145 11.59 -5.22 15.43
C TYR A 145 10.34 -4.43 14.98
N LYS A 146 9.38 -5.08 14.29
CA LYS A 146 8.14 -4.44 13.82
C LYS A 146 7.30 -3.95 15.00
N GLU A 147 7.14 -4.80 16.01
CA GLU A 147 6.47 -4.44 17.26
C GLU A 147 7.14 -3.23 17.94
N GLY A 148 8.48 -3.15 17.89
CA GLY A 148 9.23 -2.01 18.40
C GLY A 148 8.94 -0.70 17.65
N VAL A 149 8.81 -0.76 16.31
CA VAL A 149 8.46 0.41 15.49
C VAL A 149 7.02 0.87 15.74
N ASP A 150 6.09 -0.08 15.94
CA ASP A 150 4.67 0.19 16.16
C ASP A 150 4.39 1.07 17.40
N TYR A 151 5.28 1.06 18.41
CA TYR A 151 5.18 2.00 19.54
C TYR A 151 5.26 3.48 19.16
N PHE A 152 5.72 3.78 17.94
CA PHE A 152 5.83 5.14 17.42
C PHE A 152 4.77 5.46 16.36
N GLU A 153 3.96 4.48 15.92
CA GLU A 153 2.85 4.71 15.02
C GLU A 153 1.72 5.43 15.79
N GLN A 154 1.24 6.56 15.24
CA GLN A 154 0.19 7.41 15.83
C GLN A 154 0.51 7.98 17.21
N THR A 155 1.45 8.90 17.28
CA THR A 155 1.67 9.72 18.47
C THR A 155 1.88 11.17 18.09
N GLY A 156 1.42 12.08 18.96
CA GLY A 156 1.56 13.52 18.78
C GLY A 156 3.02 13.95 18.54
N SER A 157 3.21 15.22 18.16
CA SER A 157 4.51 15.73 17.72
C SER A 157 5.68 15.35 18.64
N TRP A 158 6.70 14.71 18.06
CA TRP A 158 7.98 14.38 18.70
C TRP A 158 8.96 15.52 18.43
N THR A 159 9.45 16.16 19.49
CA THR A 159 10.37 17.29 19.40
C THR A 159 11.47 17.15 20.45
N GLY A 160 12.61 17.83 20.23
CA GLY A 160 13.71 17.85 21.18
C GLY A 160 14.30 16.46 21.49
N PRO A 161 14.76 16.22 22.73
CA PRO A 161 15.43 14.97 23.12
C PRO A 161 14.59 13.71 22.88
N ASP A 162 13.28 13.78 23.08
CA ASP A 162 12.39 12.64 22.86
C ASP A 162 12.39 12.18 21.39
N LYS A 163 12.51 13.13 20.45
CA LYS A 163 12.62 12.82 19.02
C LYS A 163 13.94 12.12 18.73
N GLU A 164 15.04 12.63 19.27
CA GLU A 164 16.37 12.02 19.06
C GLU A 164 16.42 10.58 19.58
N ASP A 165 15.83 10.32 20.74
CA ASP A 165 15.82 8.98 21.32
C ASP A 165 14.91 8.03 20.53
N LYS A 166 13.75 8.51 20.06
CA LYS A 166 12.92 7.77 19.09
C LYS A 166 13.71 7.45 17.81
N ASP A 167 14.34 8.43 17.19
CA ASP A 167 15.01 8.28 15.90
C ASP A 167 16.19 7.30 16.00
N LYS A 168 16.94 7.31 17.12
CA LYS A 168 17.98 6.30 17.41
C LYS A 168 17.41 4.88 17.44
N VAL A 169 16.27 4.68 18.10
CA VAL A 169 15.63 3.36 18.18
C VAL A 169 15.11 2.93 16.81
N LEU A 170 14.40 3.81 16.10
CA LEU A 170 13.89 3.54 14.76
C LEU A 170 15.01 3.20 13.77
N LEU A 171 16.09 3.98 13.75
CA LEU A 171 17.24 3.73 12.89
C LEU A 171 17.81 2.33 13.16
N SER A 172 17.99 1.97 14.43
CA SER A 172 18.49 0.65 14.78
C SER A 172 17.53 -0.47 14.39
N CYS A 173 16.22 -0.29 14.58
CA CYS A 173 15.20 -1.27 14.17
C CYS A 173 15.21 -1.46 12.66
N TYR A 174 15.13 -0.39 11.87
CA TYR A 174 15.09 -0.50 10.41
C TYR A 174 16.38 -1.06 9.81
N LEU A 175 17.54 -0.67 10.36
CA LEU A 175 18.80 -1.31 10.01
C LEU A 175 18.72 -2.82 10.26
N ASN A 176 18.28 -3.23 11.45
CA ASN A 176 18.21 -4.65 11.82
C ASN A 176 17.18 -5.41 11.00
N MET A 177 16.01 -4.84 10.71
CA MET A 177 15.00 -5.40 9.82
C MET A 177 15.57 -5.62 8.42
N SER A 178 16.20 -4.60 7.83
CA SER A 178 16.82 -4.71 6.50
C SER A 178 17.81 -5.88 6.46
N ASN A 179 18.71 -5.98 7.46
CA ASN A 179 19.65 -7.09 7.56
C ASN A 179 18.96 -8.45 7.82
N THR A 180 17.86 -8.49 8.55
CA THR A 180 17.07 -9.70 8.81
C THR A 180 16.41 -10.20 7.52
N CYS A 181 15.77 -9.31 6.77
CA CYS A 181 15.20 -9.60 5.47
C CYS A 181 16.27 -10.08 4.48
N MET A 182 17.48 -9.51 4.49
CA MET A 182 18.61 -10.02 3.71
C MET A 182 18.99 -11.46 4.08
N LYS A 183 18.91 -11.85 5.36
CA LYS A 183 19.14 -13.25 5.78
C LYS A 183 18.05 -14.20 5.30
N MET A 184 16.83 -13.70 5.18
CA MET A 184 15.67 -14.43 4.68
C MET A 184 15.56 -14.41 3.14
N MET A 185 16.46 -13.69 2.45
CA MET A 185 16.39 -13.44 1.00
C MET A 185 15.12 -12.70 0.55
N ASP A 186 14.47 -11.97 1.47
CA ASP A 186 13.39 -11.03 1.15
C ASP A 186 13.98 -9.67 0.78
N TRP A 187 14.45 -9.59 -0.46
CA TRP A 187 15.24 -8.43 -0.92
C TRP A 187 14.40 -7.15 -1.07
N TYR A 188 13.10 -7.27 -1.39
CA TYR A 188 12.21 -6.13 -1.51
C TYR A 188 11.94 -5.49 -0.14
N ALA A 189 11.61 -6.30 0.88
CA ALA A 189 11.49 -5.78 2.24
C ALA A 189 12.82 -5.23 2.77
N ALA A 190 13.95 -5.87 2.44
CA ALA A 190 15.27 -5.38 2.80
C ALA A 190 15.57 -3.99 2.22
N VAL A 191 15.14 -3.75 0.97
CA VAL A 191 15.19 -2.44 0.29
C VAL A 191 14.35 -1.41 1.03
N ASP A 192 13.08 -1.71 1.31
CA ASP A 192 12.16 -0.78 1.97
C ASP A 192 12.68 -0.35 3.35
N TYR A 193 13.14 -1.31 4.16
CA TYR A 193 13.69 -0.99 5.48
C TYR A 193 15.05 -0.28 5.39
N GLY A 194 15.87 -0.61 4.39
CA GLY A 194 17.13 0.09 4.13
C GLY A 194 16.88 1.57 3.79
N LYS A 195 15.89 1.85 2.95
CA LYS A 195 15.47 3.21 2.59
C LYS A 195 14.95 3.98 3.80
N LYS A 196 14.05 3.39 4.60
CA LYS A 196 13.55 4.01 5.85
C LYS A 196 14.69 4.36 6.83
N ALA A 197 15.73 3.54 6.91
CA ALA A 197 16.91 3.85 7.72
C ALA A 197 17.68 5.08 7.19
N VAL A 198 17.80 5.23 5.87
CA VAL A 198 18.41 6.43 5.23
C VAL A 198 17.56 7.67 5.45
N GLU A 199 16.23 7.56 5.41
CA GLU A 199 15.32 8.69 5.66
C GLU A 199 15.43 9.24 7.09
N ILE A 200 15.84 8.41 8.06
CA ILE A 200 16.08 8.81 9.46
C ILE A 200 17.46 9.46 9.62
N ASP A 201 18.50 8.85 9.03
CA ASP A 201 19.87 9.34 9.07
C ASP A 201 20.55 9.16 7.71
N ASP A 202 20.52 10.23 6.92
CA ASP A 202 21.10 10.32 5.57
C ASP A 202 22.64 10.34 5.56
N LYS A 203 23.26 10.32 6.74
CA LYS A 203 24.73 10.22 6.90
C LYS A 203 25.14 8.82 7.37
N SER A 204 24.18 7.95 7.69
CA SER A 204 24.46 6.60 8.17
C SER A 204 25.10 5.74 7.09
N THR A 205 26.40 5.52 7.21
CA THR A 205 27.16 4.63 6.32
C THR A 205 26.55 3.23 6.26
N LYS A 206 26.05 2.72 7.40
CA LYS A 206 25.41 1.39 7.48
C LYS A 206 24.08 1.35 6.75
N ALA A 207 23.28 2.43 6.80
CA ALA A 207 21.99 2.50 6.11
C ALA A 207 22.19 2.48 4.60
N HIS A 208 23.03 3.37 4.07
CA HIS A 208 23.37 3.41 2.65
C HIS A 208 23.99 2.09 2.16
N PHE A 209 24.86 1.48 2.95
CA PHE A 209 25.44 0.18 2.59
C PHE A 209 24.38 -0.94 2.52
N ARG A 210 23.53 -1.10 3.55
CA ARG A 210 22.48 -2.13 3.55
C ARG A 210 21.45 -1.91 2.45
N TYR A 211 21.03 -0.66 2.24
CA TYR A 211 20.12 -0.30 1.16
C TYR A 211 20.71 -0.63 -0.21
N GLY A 212 21.95 -0.17 -0.46
CA GLY A 212 22.65 -0.45 -1.71
C GLY A 212 22.91 -1.93 -1.96
N ALA A 213 23.27 -2.69 -0.92
CA ALA A 213 23.48 -4.14 -1.02
C ALA A 213 22.18 -4.89 -1.34
N ALA A 214 21.05 -4.50 -0.73
CA ALA A 214 19.74 -5.11 -1.04
C ALA A 214 19.29 -4.79 -2.48
N LEU A 215 19.50 -3.56 -2.95
CA LEU A 215 19.20 -3.14 -4.33
C LEU A 215 19.98 -3.95 -5.38
N MET A 216 21.19 -4.41 -5.06
CA MET A 216 21.96 -5.27 -5.98
C MET A 216 21.27 -6.60 -6.24
N GLU A 217 20.61 -7.17 -5.23
CA GLU A 217 20.00 -8.50 -5.32
C GLU A 217 18.70 -8.47 -6.14
N ILE A 218 18.02 -7.33 -6.20
CA ILE A 218 16.87 -7.11 -7.11
C ILE A 218 17.28 -6.50 -8.45
N ALA A 219 18.58 -6.51 -8.79
CA ALA A 219 19.14 -5.97 -10.03
C ALA A 219 18.90 -4.46 -10.28
N SER A 220 18.58 -3.68 -9.25
CA SER A 220 18.49 -2.21 -9.30
C SER A 220 19.89 -1.57 -9.22
N TYR A 221 20.76 -1.92 -10.16
CA TYR A 221 22.19 -1.60 -10.09
C TYR A 221 22.52 -0.11 -10.13
N LYS A 222 21.69 0.70 -10.79
CA LYS A 222 21.91 2.16 -10.88
C LYS A 222 21.78 2.81 -9.50
N GLU A 223 20.66 2.59 -8.83
CA GLU A 223 20.42 3.12 -7.49
C GLU A 223 21.35 2.46 -6.46
N ALA A 224 21.60 1.14 -6.57
CA ALA A 224 22.56 0.45 -5.71
C ALA A 224 23.94 1.13 -5.74
N LYS A 225 24.42 1.47 -6.93
CA LYS A 225 25.70 2.17 -7.11
C LYS A 225 25.72 3.54 -6.44
N GLU A 226 24.64 4.30 -6.52
CA GLU A 226 24.54 5.62 -5.88
C GLU A 226 24.65 5.49 -4.36
N GLN A 227 23.89 4.58 -3.76
CA GLN A 227 23.92 4.33 -2.31
C GLN A 227 25.29 3.80 -1.85
N LEU A 228 25.86 2.82 -2.55
CA LEU A 228 27.18 2.26 -2.23
C LEU A 228 28.32 3.28 -2.42
N MET A 229 28.18 4.23 -3.34
CA MET A 229 29.14 5.34 -3.49
C MET A 229 29.07 6.30 -2.31
N ILE A 230 27.88 6.59 -1.77
CA ILE A 230 27.74 7.40 -0.55
C ILE A 230 28.42 6.68 0.62
N ALA A 231 28.12 5.40 0.82
CA ALA A 231 28.74 4.58 1.87
C ALA A 231 30.28 4.52 1.71
N ALA A 232 30.79 4.33 0.50
CA ALA A 232 32.22 4.27 0.22
C ALA A 232 32.93 5.62 0.42
N ARG A 233 32.24 6.74 0.21
CA ARG A 233 32.77 8.08 0.50
C ARG A 233 32.83 8.34 2.00
N ALA A 234 31.83 7.87 2.74
CA ALA A 234 31.76 8.04 4.19
C ALA A 234 32.79 7.14 4.93
N ASP A 235 33.02 5.92 4.46
CA ASP A 235 34.04 5.01 5.01
C ASP A 235 34.90 4.39 3.88
N PRO A 236 35.91 5.12 3.37
CA PRO A 236 36.71 4.68 2.22
C PRO A 236 37.60 3.46 2.48
N GLN A 237 37.90 3.16 3.75
CA GLN A 237 38.79 2.05 4.08
C GLN A 237 38.04 0.72 4.23
N ASN A 238 36.72 0.77 4.43
CA ASN A 238 35.88 -0.40 4.59
C ASN A 238 36.01 -1.37 3.41
N ARG A 239 36.52 -2.56 3.68
CA ARG A 239 36.75 -3.58 2.64
C ARG A 239 35.43 -4.08 2.06
N GLU A 240 34.42 -4.29 2.90
CA GLU A 240 33.13 -4.84 2.49
C GLU A 240 32.44 -3.88 1.51
N ILE A 241 32.31 -2.60 1.88
CA ILE A 241 31.71 -1.56 1.03
C ILE A 241 32.44 -1.46 -0.32
N ARG A 242 33.79 -1.46 -0.30
CA ARG A 242 34.57 -1.38 -1.55
C ARG A 242 34.39 -2.59 -2.44
N MET A 243 34.35 -3.79 -1.86
CA MET A 243 34.13 -5.03 -2.62
C MET A 243 32.72 -5.05 -3.22
N THR A 244 31.70 -4.71 -2.43
CA THR A 244 30.31 -4.64 -2.91
C THR A 244 30.12 -3.59 -4.00
N LEU A 245 30.73 -2.41 -3.86
CA LEU A 245 30.69 -1.38 -4.91
C LEU A 245 31.41 -1.82 -6.20
N ALA A 246 32.53 -2.54 -6.08
CA ALA A 246 33.23 -3.09 -7.23
C ALA A 246 32.38 -4.15 -7.94
N ASP A 247 31.75 -5.04 -7.17
CA ASP A 247 30.84 -6.05 -7.68
C ASP A 247 29.59 -5.43 -8.34
N CYS A 248 29.00 -4.40 -7.72
CA CYS A 248 27.90 -3.64 -8.30
C CYS A 248 28.28 -3.04 -9.66
N LYS A 249 29.47 -2.42 -9.78
CA LYS A 249 29.96 -1.89 -11.07
C LYS A 249 30.16 -2.98 -12.10
N LYS A 250 30.63 -4.17 -11.68
CA LYS A 250 30.81 -5.33 -12.55
C LYS A 250 29.46 -5.86 -13.03
N ARG A 251 28.55 -6.23 -12.12
CA ARG A 251 27.20 -6.72 -12.41
C ARG A 251 26.38 -5.73 -13.23
N SER A 252 26.51 -4.43 -12.96
CA SER A 252 25.88 -3.38 -13.78
C SER A 252 26.39 -3.38 -15.23
N LYS A 253 27.69 -3.59 -15.43
CA LYS A 253 28.29 -3.66 -16.77
C LYS A 253 27.94 -4.98 -17.47
N GLU A 254 27.92 -6.09 -16.74
CA GLU A 254 27.49 -7.40 -17.23
C GLU A 254 26.02 -7.37 -17.63
N ALA A 255 25.12 -6.87 -16.78
CA ALA A 255 23.71 -6.69 -17.11
C ALA A 255 23.51 -5.81 -18.35
N LEU A 256 24.27 -4.72 -18.50
CA LEU A 256 24.24 -3.88 -19.71
C LEU A 256 24.77 -4.63 -20.95
N ASN A 257 25.78 -5.49 -20.79
CA ASN A 257 26.33 -6.28 -21.88
C ASN A 257 25.39 -7.45 -22.26
N ASP A 258 24.76 -8.09 -21.28
CA ASP A 258 23.78 -9.15 -21.46
C ASP A 258 22.50 -8.60 -22.08
N GLU A 259 22.06 -7.40 -21.68
CA GLU A 259 20.99 -6.67 -22.36
C GLU A 259 21.35 -6.39 -23.82
N LYS A 260 22.58 -5.91 -24.10
CA LYS A 260 23.07 -5.72 -25.48
C LYS A 260 23.19 -7.03 -26.27
N ALA A 261 23.58 -8.12 -25.62
CA ALA A 261 23.75 -9.43 -26.26
C ALA A 261 22.40 -10.13 -26.48
N ALA A 262 21.48 -10.05 -25.52
CA ALA A 262 20.10 -10.54 -25.64
C ALA A 262 19.34 -9.75 -26.70
N PHE A 263 19.49 -8.42 -26.72
CA PHE A 263 19.03 -7.58 -27.82
C PHE A 263 19.67 -8.03 -29.14
N GLY A 264 21.01 -8.18 -29.21
CA GLY A 264 21.71 -8.66 -30.41
C GLY A 264 21.29 -10.06 -30.90
N ALA A 265 20.99 -10.99 -30.00
CA ALA A 265 20.52 -12.34 -30.31
C ALA A 265 19.06 -12.36 -30.81
N MET A 266 18.23 -11.41 -30.34
CA MET A 266 16.85 -11.23 -30.79
C MET A 266 16.75 -10.81 -32.27
N PHE A 267 17.84 -10.30 -32.85
CA PHE A 267 17.99 -9.99 -34.28
C PHE A 267 18.88 -10.99 -35.05
N GLY A 268 19.37 -12.03 -34.37
CA GLY A 268 20.38 -12.97 -34.89
C GLY A 268 19.87 -14.08 -35.82
N HIS A 269 18.56 -14.14 -36.12
CA HIS A 269 18.01 -15.12 -37.06
C HIS A 269 17.33 -14.41 -38.25
N ASN A 270 18.07 -14.32 -39.35
CA ASN A 270 17.57 -14.25 -40.73
C ASN A 270 16.86 -12.98 -41.26
N LEU A 271 17.30 -11.76 -40.98
CA LEU A 271 17.04 -10.63 -41.90
C LEU A 271 18.10 -9.53 -41.81
N TYR A 272 18.98 -9.53 -42.81
CA TYR A 272 19.87 -8.44 -43.27
C TYR A 272 21.26 -8.21 -42.63
N SER A 273 22.20 -8.08 -43.57
CA SER A 273 23.61 -7.72 -43.53
C SER A 273 23.90 -6.33 -42.94
N GLU A 274 25.10 -6.18 -42.37
CA GLU A 274 25.84 -4.95 -41.99
C GLU A 274 25.24 -3.58 -42.39
N LYS A 275 24.86 -2.75 -41.39
CA LYS A 275 25.28 -1.34 -41.14
C LYS A 275 24.31 -0.58 -40.20
N ALA A 276 24.92 0.22 -39.32
CA ALA A 276 24.48 1.49 -38.67
C ALA A 276 23.05 1.64 -38.08
N ASP A 277 23.00 2.22 -36.87
CA ASP A 277 21.88 2.92 -36.21
C ASP A 277 20.83 2.08 -35.45
N VAL A 278 20.98 2.02 -34.11
CA VAL A 278 19.88 1.72 -33.18
C VAL A 278 19.65 2.97 -32.33
N GLU A 279 18.51 3.63 -32.55
CA GLU A 279 18.12 4.90 -31.93
C GLU A 279 17.88 4.76 -30.42
N LYS A 280 18.39 5.74 -29.64
CA LYS A 280 18.04 5.94 -28.22
C LYS A 280 16.55 6.27 -28.09
N PRO A 281 15.92 6.09 -26.91
CA PRO A 281 14.59 6.64 -26.66
C PRO A 281 14.57 8.13 -27.05
N PRO A 282 13.54 8.58 -27.78
CA PRO A 282 13.48 9.92 -28.30
C PRO A 282 13.49 10.93 -27.15
N VAL A 283 14.30 11.99 -27.28
CA VAL A 283 14.25 13.12 -26.35
C VAL A 283 13.23 14.09 -26.89
N HIS A 284 12.05 14.12 -26.26
CA HIS A 284 10.97 15.00 -26.68
C HIS A 284 11.22 16.46 -26.26
N ASN A 285 11.02 17.38 -27.20
CA ASN A 285 10.99 18.81 -26.89
C ASN A 285 9.56 19.22 -26.50
N ILE A 286 9.22 19.00 -25.23
CA ILE A 286 7.88 19.22 -24.65
C ILE A 286 7.28 20.60 -24.99
N ALA A 287 8.13 21.63 -25.08
CA ALA A 287 7.67 22.98 -25.42
C ALA A 287 7.04 23.06 -26.82
N GLN A 288 7.56 22.30 -27.78
CA GLN A 288 7.16 22.31 -29.20
C GLN A 288 6.07 21.29 -29.54
N LEU A 289 5.78 20.37 -28.62
CA LEU A 289 4.76 19.37 -28.83
C LEU A 289 3.35 19.96 -28.67
N PRO A 290 2.37 19.43 -29.42
CA PRO A 290 0.97 19.78 -29.24
C PRO A 290 0.52 19.43 -27.83
N LYS A 291 -0.35 20.26 -27.27
CA LYS A 291 -0.85 20.11 -25.91
C LYS A 291 -2.35 19.88 -25.92
N ALA A 292 -2.80 19.05 -24.99
CA ALA A 292 -4.21 18.83 -24.71
C ALA A 292 -4.47 19.04 -23.22
N TRP A 293 -5.70 19.37 -22.88
CA TRP A 293 -6.12 19.51 -21.48
C TRP A 293 -7.46 18.80 -21.25
N MET A 294 -7.67 18.40 -20.00
CA MET A 294 -8.92 17.82 -19.52
C MET A 294 -9.25 18.44 -18.15
N ASP A 295 -10.49 18.86 -17.97
CA ASP A 295 -11.03 19.19 -16.65
C ASP A 295 -11.65 17.92 -16.07
N ILE A 296 -11.02 17.38 -15.03
CA ILE A 296 -11.42 16.15 -14.36
C ILE A 296 -12.16 16.50 -13.09
N LYS A 297 -13.40 16.01 -12.98
CA LYS A 297 -14.21 16.08 -11.77
C LYS A 297 -14.11 14.77 -11.00
N VAL A 298 -13.70 14.86 -9.73
CA VAL A 298 -13.64 13.71 -8.81
C VAL A 298 -14.79 13.82 -7.83
N GLY A 299 -15.76 12.92 -7.98
CA GLY A 299 -16.97 12.89 -7.19
C GLY A 299 -17.77 14.20 -7.25
N THR A 300 -18.00 14.83 -6.09
CA THR A 300 -18.72 16.10 -5.97
C THR A 300 -17.81 17.34 -5.96
N GLU A 301 -16.49 17.17 -6.07
CA GLU A 301 -15.54 18.28 -6.03
C GLU A 301 -15.60 19.16 -7.29
N GLU A 302 -15.03 20.36 -7.21
CA GLU A 302 -14.88 21.22 -8.40
C GLU A 302 -13.89 20.59 -9.39
N PRO A 303 -14.15 20.67 -10.71
CA PRO A 303 -13.24 20.13 -11.71
C PRO A 303 -11.86 20.77 -11.64
N LYS A 304 -10.82 19.95 -11.76
CA LYS A 304 -9.44 20.39 -11.83
C LYS A 304 -8.82 20.03 -13.17
N ARG A 305 -7.94 20.91 -13.67
CA ARG A 305 -7.34 20.75 -14.99
C ARG A 305 -6.07 19.92 -14.93
N ILE A 306 -5.97 18.94 -15.81
CA ILE A 306 -4.74 18.23 -16.17
C ILE A 306 -4.35 18.59 -17.59
N ARG A 307 -3.04 18.75 -17.86
CA ARG A 307 -2.50 19.06 -19.19
C ARG A 307 -1.48 18.02 -19.62
N PHE A 308 -1.47 17.73 -20.91
CA PHE A 308 -0.61 16.75 -21.53
C PHE A 308 0.20 17.36 -22.66
N ALA A 309 1.45 16.92 -22.84
CA ALA A 309 2.18 17.06 -24.09
C ALA A 309 2.15 15.73 -24.84
N LEU A 310 1.87 15.77 -26.14
CA LEU A 310 1.67 14.57 -26.95
C LEU A 310 2.86 14.37 -27.90
N TYR A 311 3.40 13.16 -27.94
CA TYR A 311 4.61 12.77 -28.67
C TYR A 311 4.38 12.63 -30.19
N SER A 312 3.80 13.67 -30.81
CA SER A 312 3.48 13.70 -32.25
C SER A 312 4.72 13.65 -33.16
N ASP A 313 5.91 13.84 -32.60
CA ASP A 313 7.20 13.70 -33.27
C ASP A 313 7.59 12.23 -33.50
N THR A 314 6.99 11.30 -32.76
CA THR A 314 7.34 9.87 -32.80
C THR A 314 6.15 8.97 -33.09
N VAL A 315 4.97 9.33 -32.59
CA VAL A 315 3.69 8.64 -32.81
C VAL A 315 2.59 9.61 -33.25
N PRO A 316 2.78 10.34 -34.37
CA PRO A 316 1.84 11.37 -34.84
C PRO A 316 0.39 10.90 -35.00
N LYS A 317 0.13 9.68 -35.49
CA LYS A 317 -1.23 9.18 -35.68
C LYS A 317 -1.92 8.88 -34.35
N THR A 318 -1.20 8.36 -33.38
CA THR A 318 -1.72 8.11 -32.02
C THR A 318 -2.01 9.43 -31.31
N ALA A 319 -1.09 10.41 -31.42
CA ALA A 319 -1.29 11.75 -30.90
C ALA A 319 -2.47 12.49 -31.56
N ASP A 320 -2.61 12.40 -32.88
CA ASP A 320 -3.71 13.01 -33.64
C ASP A 320 -5.07 12.46 -33.23
N ASN A 321 -5.18 11.13 -33.02
CA ASN A 321 -6.38 10.51 -32.48
C ASN A 321 -6.79 11.12 -31.13
N PHE A 322 -5.84 11.22 -30.18
CA PHE A 322 -6.14 11.79 -28.87
C PHE A 322 -6.52 13.28 -28.95
N LEU A 323 -5.80 14.07 -29.75
CA LEU A 323 -6.05 15.51 -29.94
C LEU A 323 -7.42 15.77 -30.56
N ALA A 324 -7.83 14.99 -31.56
CA ALA A 324 -9.14 15.12 -32.19
C ALA A 324 -10.28 14.77 -31.24
N LEU A 325 -10.12 13.72 -30.43
CA LEU A 325 -11.09 13.33 -29.40
C LEU A 325 -11.16 14.35 -28.24
N CYS A 326 -10.05 15.05 -27.94
CA CYS A 326 -10.06 16.19 -27.03
C CYS A 326 -10.77 17.42 -27.63
N ARG A 327 -10.59 17.71 -28.92
CA ARG A 327 -11.32 18.79 -29.62
C ARG A 327 -12.83 18.51 -29.70
N GLY A 328 -13.21 17.26 -29.92
CA GLY A 328 -14.61 16.84 -30.04
C GLY A 328 -15.27 17.25 -31.36
N ASP A 329 -14.49 17.50 -32.40
CA ASP A 329 -14.95 17.92 -33.74
C ASP A 329 -14.88 16.80 -34.80
N ALA A 330 -14.55 15.58 -34.38
CA ALA A 330 -14.41 14.40 -35.26
C ALA A 330 -15.76 13.77 -35.69
N GLY A 331 -16.89 14.33 -35.27
CA GLY A 331 -18.23 13.86 -35.62
C GLY A 331 -18.76 12.77 -34.68
N LYS A 332 -19.48 11.79 -35.23
CA LYS A 332 -20.17 10.74 -34.48
C LYS A 332 -19.46 9.38 -34.63
N CYS A 333 -19.58 8.52 -33.63
CA CYS A 333 -19.09 7.14 -33.69
C CYS A 333 -19.84 6.38 -34.80
N LYS A 334 -19.13 5.59 -35.61
CA LYS A 334 -19.75 4.71 -36.61
C LYS A 334 -20.44 3.52 -35.96
N SER A 335 -19.84 2.98 -34.91
CA SER A 335 -20.40 1.86 -34.13
C SER A 335 -21.67 2.26 -33.37
N LYS A 336 -21.80 3.54 -33.01
CA LYS A 336 -22.89 4.08 -32.19
C LYS A 336 -23.23 5.54 -32.56
N PRO A 337 -24.02 5.77 -33.62
CA PRO A 337 -24.22 7.08 -34.25
C PRO A 337 -24.77 8.21 -33.36
N GLU A 338 -25.35 7.87 -32.21
CA GLU A 338 -25.82 8.84 -31.21
C GLU A 338 -24.68 9.44 -30.36
N VAL A 339 -23.54 8.77 -30.29
CA VAL A 339 -22.38 9.17 -29.45
C VAL A 339 -21.39 10.00 -30.28
N ASP A 340 -20.98 11.15 -29.75
CA ASP A 340 -19.91 11.97 -30.33
C ASP A 340 -18.53 11.29 -30.15
N LEU A 341 -17.66 11.43 -31.15
CA LEU A 341 -16.24 11.08 -31.05
C LEU A 341 -15.52 12.14 -30.20
N ALA A 342 -15.76 12.13 -28.90
CA ALA A 342 -15.25 13.13 -27.96
C ALA A 342 -15.03 12.54 -26.55
N TYR A 343 -13.98 12.98 -25.86
CA TYR A 343 -13.74 12.60 -24.46
C TYR A 343 -14.64 13.34 -23.46
N LYS A 344 -15.20 14.48 -23.84
CA LYS A 344 -16.09 15.27 -22.98
C LYS A 344 -17.30 14.44 -22.54
N GLY A 345 -17.51 14.37 -21.22
CA GLY A 345 -18.55 13.58 -20.57
C GLY A 345 -18.20 12.12 -20.33
N SER A 346 -17.05 11.64 -20.80
CA SER A 346 -16.61 10.26 -20.56
C SER A 346 -16.03 10.09 -19.15
N THR A 347 -16.03 8.85 -18.67
CA THR A 347 -15.60 8.51 -17.30
C THR A 347 -14.29 7.72 -17.31
N PHE A 348 -13.57 7.76 -16.20
CA PHE A 348 -12.52 6.80 -15.91
C PHE A 348 -13.16 5.56 -15.28
N HIS A 349 -13.27 4.49 -16.06
CA HIS A 349 -13.95 3.26 -15.66
C HIS A 349 -13.06 2.31 -14.85
N ARG A 350 -11.75 2.59 -14.74
CA ARG A 350 -10.81 1.78 -13.97
C ARG A 350 -9.72 2.63 -13.35
N VAL A 351 -9.47 2.47 -12.05
CA VAL A 351 -8.40 3.15 -11.30
C VAL A 351 -7.73 2.15 -10.38
N ILE A 352 -6.43 1.91 -10.58
CA ILE A 352 -5.62 1.03 -9.73
C ILE A 352 -4.55 1.86 -9.05
N LYS A 353 -4.67 2.01 -7.73
CA LYS A 353 -3.71 2.73 -6.90
C LYS A 353 -2.29 2.19 -7.09
N GLY A 354 -1.32 3.08 -7.26
CA GLY A 354 0.08 2.74 -7.52
C GLY A 354 0.36 2.22 -8.93
N PHE A 355 -0.65 2.16 -9.82
CA PHE A 355 -0.47 1.65 -11.18
C PHE A 355 -0.96 2.62 -12.25
N MET A 356 -2.27 2.82 -12.43
CA MET A 356 -2.80 3.68 -13.50
C MET A 356 -4.28 4.05 -13.31
N MET A 357 -4.72 5.11 -14.01
CA MET A 357 -6.13 5.41 -14.28
C MET A 357 -6.43 5.22 -15.77
N GLN A 358 -7.51 4.51 -16.11
CA GLN A 358 -7.93 4.22 -17.48
C GLN A 358 -9.27 4.86 -17.79
N GLY A 359 -9.36 5.49 -18.95
CA GLY A 359 -10.56 6.14 -19.46
C GLY A 359 -10.64 6.07 -20.98
N GLY A 360 -11.45 6.94 -21.56
CA GLY A 360 -11.58 7.09 -23.01
C GLY A 360 -12.61 6.17 -23.68
N ASP A 361 -13.39 5.40 -22.91
CA ASP A 361 -14.55 4.67 -23.43
C ASP A 361 -15.81 5.55 -23.39
N PHE A 362 -15.96 6.46 -24.34
CA PHE A 362 -17.19 7.25 -24.49
C PHE A 362 -18.32 6.48 -25.19
N THR A 363 -18.03 5.34 -25.83
CA THR A 363 -19.03 4.55 -26.56
C THR A 363 -19.95 3.78 -25.60
N ASN A 364 -19.36 3.10 -24.62
CA ASN A 364 -20.07 2.24 -23.66
C ASN A 364 -19.90 2.68 -22.19
N GLY A 365 -18.86 3.45 -21.86
CA GLY A 365 -18.64 3.96 -20.50
C GLY A 365 -18.30 2.90 -19.47
N ASN A 366 -17.91 1.69 -19.88
CA ASN A 366 -17.65 0.56 -18.98
C ASN A 366 -16.36 -0.21 -19.30
N GLY A 367 -15.55 0.31 -20.22
CA GLY A 367 -14.28 -0.28 -20.65
C GLY A 367 -14.39 -1.27 -21.82
N THR A 368 -15.60 -1.52 -22.34
CA THR A 368 -15.81 -2.45 -23.47
C THR A 368 -15.88 -1.76 -24.83
N GLY A 369 -15.98 -0.42 -24.86
CA GLY A 369 -16.06 0.36 -26.10
C GLY A 369 -14.77 1.12 -26.42
N GLY A 370 -14.90 2.22 -27.16
CA GLY A 370 -13.80 3.14 -27.44
C GLY A 370 -13.38 3.18 -28.91
N GLU A 371 -14.18 3.85 -29.73
CA GLU A 371 -13.92 4.05 -31.16
C GLU A 371 -12.89 5.17 -31.41
N SER A 372 -11.90 4.93 -32.28
CA SER A 372 -10.95 5.95 -32.69
C SER A 372 -11.50 6.82 -33.82
N ILE A 373 -10.85 7.96 -34.11
CA ILE A 373 -11.20 8.77 -35.30
C ILE A 373 -10.96 8.05 -36.63
N TYR A 374 -10.24 6.92 -36.61
CA TYR A 374 -9.96 6.09 -37.77
C TYR A 374 -10.92 4.90 -37.92
N GLY A 375 -11.89 4.74 -37.01
CA GLY A 375 -12.79 3.58 -36.89
C GLY A 375 -12.59 2.84 -35.58
N GLU A 376 -13.15 1.63 -35.45
CA GLU A 376 -13.13 0.88 -34.17
C GLU A 376 -11.71 0.66 -33.64
N LYS A 377 -10.75 0.33 -34.51
CA LYS A 377 -9.36 0.05 -34.12
C LYS A 377 -8.36 0.59 -35.13
N PHE A 378 -7.15 0.93 -34.68
CA PHE A 378 -6.00 1.28 -35.51
C PHE A 378 -4.70 0.62 -35.02
N ALA A 379 -3.72 0.56 -35.93
CA ALA A 379 -2.44 -0.10 -35.72
C ALA A 379 -1.53 0.62 -34.71
N ASP A 380 -0.60 -0.12 -34.10
CA ASP A 380 0.46 0.46 -33.26
C ASP A 380 1.45 1.23 -34.14
N GLU A 381 1.83 2.43 -33.72
CA GLU A 381 2.73 3.31 -34.51
C GLU A 381 4.21 3.16 -34.12
N GLY A 382 4.48 2.73 -32.90
CA GLY A 382 5.81 2.40 -32.42
C GLY A 382 5.88 2.22 -30.91
N PHE A 383 6.91 1.50 -30.46
CA PHE A 383 7.21 1.30 -29.03
C PHE A 383 8.56 1.95 -28.70
N ARG A 384 8.70 3.24 -29.04
CA ARG A 384 9.94 4.00 -28.84
C ARG A 384 10.11 4.42 -27.38
N ASP A 385 9.00 4.84 -26.78
CA ASP A 385 8.90 5.26 -25.39
C ASP A 385 8.47 4.12 -24.49
N HIS A 386 8.95 4.16 -23.25
CA HIS A 386 8.77 3.12 -22.24
C HIS A 386 8.10 3.69 -20.99
N HIS A 387 7.34 2.87 -20.27
CA HIS A 387 6.55 3.24 -19.09
C HIS A 387 7.44 3.43 -17.85
N THR A 388 8.29 4.45 -17.88
CA THR A 388 9.41 4.63 -16.94
C THR A 388 9.11 5.50 -15.73
N LYS A 389 7.97 6.22 -15.71
CA LYS A 389 7.63 7.18 -14.66
C LYS A 389 6.12 7.38 -14.53
N ARG A 390 5.71 8.03 -13.44
CA ARG A 390 4.35 8.59 -13.25
C ARG A 390 4.03 9.62 -14.34
N GLY A 391 2.75 9.74 -14.69
CA GLY A 391 2.24 10.75 -15.62
C GLY A 391 2.41 10.42 -17.09
N LEU A 392 2.84 9.21 -17.49
CA LEU A 392 2.88 8.81 -18.89
C LEU A 392 1.49 8.44 -19.40
N LEU A 393 1.17 8.92 -20.60
CA LEU A 393 -0.07 8.68 -21.32
C LEU A 393 0.15 7.58 -22.37
N SER A 394 -0.66 6.52 -22.33
CA SER A 394 -0.45 5.33 -23.16
C SER A 394 -1.77 4.68 -23.58
N MET A 395 -1.76 4.00 -24.73
CA MET A 395 -2.95 3.39 -25.31
C MET A 395 -3.40 2.15 -24.53
N ALA A 396 -4.68 2.09 -24.17
CA ALA A 396 -5.30 0.85 -23.70
C ALA A 396 -5.81 0.06 -24.91
N ASN A 397 -5.23 -1.10 -25.16
CA ASN A 397 -5.57 -1.98 -26.28
C ASN A 397 -5.81 -3.42 -25.81
N SER A 398 -6.41 -4.25 -26.66
CA SER A 398 -6.68 -5.67 -26.37
C SER A 398 -5.67 -6.61 -27.03
N GLY A 399 -4.45 -6.12 -27.30
CA GLY A 399 -3.41 -6.81 -28.05
C GLY A 399 -2.89 -6.01 -29.25
N PRO A 400 -1.94 -6.57 -30.01
CA PRO A 400 -1.26 -5.86 -31.07
C PRO A 400 -2.22 -5.25 -32.10
N ASN A 401 -1.98 -4.00 -32.47
CA ASN A 401 -2.72 -3.25 -33.49
C ASN A 401 -4.22 -3.08 -33.18
N THR A 402 -4.58 -2.96 -31.90
CA THR A 402 -5.97 -2.78 -31.47
C THR A 402 -6.20 -1.49 -30.69
N ASN A 403 -5.47 -0.43 -31.01
CA ASN A 403 -5.65 0.87 -30.40
C ASN A 403 -7.03 1.45 -30.78
N GLY A 404 -7.72 2.05 -29.82
CA GLY A 404 -9.03 2.71 -30.00
C GLY A 404 -9.00 4.15 -29.47
N SER A 405 -10.00 4.54 -28.71
CA SER A 405 -9.95 5.79 -27.92
C SER A 405 -9.56 5.59 -26.46
N GLN A 406 -9.49 4.35 -25.98
CA GLN A 406 -9.13 4.12 -24.59
C GLN A 406 -7.64 4.38 -24.34
N PHE A 407 -7.36 5.03 -23.22
CA PHE A 407 -6.02 5.36 -22.77
C PHE A 407 -5.90 5.16 -21.27
N PHE A 408 -4.66 5.09 -20.79
CA PHE A 408 -4.37 5.17 -19.37
C PHE A 408 -3.27 6.18 -19.07
N VAL A 409 -3.28 6.69 -17.84
CA VAL A 409 -2.22 7.52 -17.28
C VAL A 409 -1.59 6.78 -16.11
N THR A 410 -0.28 6.62 -16.12
CA THR A 410 0.45 5.83 -15.11
C THR A 410 0.62 6.60 -13.79
N PHE A 411 0.42 5.94 -12.65
CA PHE A 411 0.75 6.46 -11.33
C PHE A 411 2.19 6.11 -10.88
N ALA A 412 2.79 5.09 -11.48
CA ALA A 412 4.16 4.62 -11.22
C ALA A 412 4.76 3.96 -12.49
N PRO A 413 6.07 3.66 -12.52
CA PRO A 413 6.68 2.92 -13.64
C PRO A 413 6.00 1.56 -13.88
N ALA A 414 5.74 1.23 -15.13
CA ALA A 414 4.97 0.04 -15.54
C ALA A 414 5.66 -0.74 -16.69
N PRO A 415 6.90 -1.24 -16.51
CA PRO A 415 7.70 -1.84 -17.58
C PRO A 415 7.06 -3.10 -18.20
N HIS A 416 6.14 -3.77 -17.51
CA HIS A 416 5.42 -4.94 -18.02
C HIS A 416 4.49 -4.62 -19.20
N LEU A 417 4.22 -3.33 -19.46
CA LEU A 417 3.43 -2.80 -20.57
C LEU A 417 4.27 -2.40 -21.79
N ASP A 418 5.59 -2.35 -21.65
CA ASP A 418 6.51 -1.97 -22.73
C ASP A 418 6.44 -2.97 -23.89
N GLY A 419 6.48 -2.45 -25.13
CA GLY A 419 6.34 -3.25 -26.34
C GLY A 419 4.91 -3.76 -26.60
N LYS A 420 3.93 -3.40 -25.77
CA LYS A 420 2.52 -3.83 -25.90
C LYS A 420 1.56 -2.64 -26.01
N HIS A 421 1.86 -1.56 -25.32
CA HIS A 421 1.05 -0.34 -25.29
C HIS A 421 1.87 0.85 -25.79
N VAL A 422 1.32 1.60 -26.74
CA VAL A 422 1.98 2.77 -27.33
C VAL A 422 1.93 3.92 -26.32
N VAL A 423 3.08 4.34 -25.79
CA VAL A 423 3.21 5.59 -25.04
C VAL A 423 3.19 6.75 -26.04
N PHE A 424 2.33 7.74 -25.81
CA PHE A 424 2.08 8.80 -26.77
C PHE A 424 2.02 10.21 -26.16
N GLY A 425 2.33 10.35 -24.87
CA GLY A 425 2.44 11.65 -24.24
C GLY A 425 2.76 11.57 -22.75
N GLU A 426 2.79 12.73 -22.11
CA GLU A 426 3.00 12.86 -20.66
C GLU A 426 2.22 14.04 -20.07
N VAL A 427 1.89 13.92 -18.79
CA VAL A 427 1.36 15.00 -17.96
C VAL A 427 2.42 16.06 -17.76
N ILE A 428 2.08 17.32 -18.04
CA ILE A 428 2.94 18.49 -17.87
C ILE A 428 2.42 19.47 -16.80
N ASP A 429 1.16 19.33 -16.39
CA ASP A 429 0.53 20.07 -15.30
C ASP A 429 -0.68 19.29 -14.76
N GLY A 430 -0.98 19.39 -13.46
CA GLY A 430 -2.09 18.69 -12.81
C GLY A 430 -1.73 17.43 -12.02
N GLU A 431 -0.55 17.38 -11.37
CA GLU A 431 -0.18 16.28 -10.46
C GLU A 431 -1.18 16.10 -9.30
N ASP A 432 -1.78 17.19 -8.81
CA ASP A 432 -2.81 17.14 -7.77
C ASP A 432 -4.10 16.46 -8.24
N VAL A 433 -4.35 16.43 -9.56
CA VAL A 433 -5.43 15.63 -10.17
C VAL A 433 -5.08 14.15 -10.12
N LEU A 434 -3.83 13.78 -10.44
CA LEU A 434 -3.37 12.39 -10.32
C LEU A 434 -3.47 11.89 -8.88
N ASP A 435 -3.04 12.70 -7.92
CA ASP A 435 -3.14 12.37 -6.49
C ASP A 435 -4.59 12.21 -6.03
N ALA A 436 -5.49 13.09 -6.48
CA ALA A 436 -6.91 13.00 -6.15
C ALA A 436 -7.56 11.73 -6.72
N VAL A 437 -7.30 11.44 -8.01
CA VAL A 437 -7.87 10.26 -8.68
C VAL A 437 -7.29 8.96 -8.13
N GLU A 438 -5.98 8.88 -7.85
CA GLU A 438 -5.33 7.66 -7.36
C GLU A 438 -5.87 7.18 -5.99
N ASN A 439 -6.38 8.11 -5.18
CA ASN A 439 -6.85 7.83 -3.82
C ASN A 439 -8.37 7.61 -3.72
N VAL A 440 -9.11 7.60 -4.84
CA VAL A 440 -10.53 7.30 -4.81
C VAL A 440 -10.78 5.84 -4.39
N PRO A 441 -11.81 5.54 -3.57
CA PRO A 441 -12.24 4.18 -3.34
C PRO A 441 -12.73 3.53 -4.65
N THR A 442 -12.43 2.25 -4.82
CA THR A 442 -12.82 1.44 -5.97
C THR A 442 -13.50 0.14 -5.55
N ASP A 443 -14.30 -0.42 -6.46
CA ASP A 443 -14.92 -1.73 -6.28
C ASP A 443 -13.98 -2.89 -6.66
N ALA A 444 -14.48 -4.12 -6.62
CA ALA A 444 -13.71 -5.32 -6.95
C ALA A 444 -13.26 -5.40 -8.43
N GLN A 445 -13.78 -4.55 -9.32
CA GLN A 445 -13.36 -4.43 -10.72
C GLN A 445 -12.48 -3.18 -10.96
N ASP A 446 -11.97 -2.59 -9.88
CA ASP A 446 -11.18 -1.35 -9.87
C ASP A 446 -11.98 -0.12 -10.36
N LYS A 447 -13.31 -0.17 -10.39
CA LYS A 447 -14.13 0.96 -10.83
C LYS A 447 -14.31 1.96 -9.67
N PRO A 448 -14.10 3.28 -9.88
CA PRO A 448 -14.34 4.29 -8.86
C PRO A 448 -15.76 4.27 -8.28
N THR A 449 -15.87 4.31 -6.95
CA THR A 449 -17.16 4.27 -6.21
C THR A 449 -17.54 5.60 -5.58
N VAL A 450 -16.80 6.67 -5.86
CA VAL A 450 -17.14 8.03 -5.39
C VAL A 450 -18.45 8.50 -6.03
N ASP A 451 -19.28 9.23 -5.29
CA ASP A 451 -20.54 9.76 -5.80
C ASP A 451 -20.29 10.75 -6.93
N GLY A 452 -20.86 10.52 -8.12
CA GLY A 452 -20.56 11.26 -9.34
C GLY A 452 -19.38 10.72 -10.17
N GLY A 453 -18.63 9.75 -9.66
CA GLY A 453 -17.52 9.09 -10.36
C GLY A 453 -16.30 9.98 -10.62
N VAL A 454 -15.41 9.54 -11.52
CA VAL A 454 -14.29 10.35 -12.03
C VAL A 454 -14.56 10.64 -13.50
N VAL A 455 -14.83 11.90 -13.84
CA VAL A 455 -15.43 12.30 -15.12
C VAL A 455 -14.60 13.40 -15.78
N ILE A 456 -14.40 13.28 -17.10
CA ILE A 456 -13.87 14.36 -17.94
C ILE A 456 -15.03 15.29 -18.26
N VAL A 457 -15.16 16.41 -17.55
CA VAL A 457 -16.31 17.33 -17.75
C VAL A 457 -16.11 18.28 -18.93
N ASP A 458 -14.86 18.57 -19.26
CA ASP A 458 -14.48 19.33 -20.44
C ASP A 458 -13.07 18.95 -20.89
N CYS A 459 -12.76 19.15 -22.17
CA CYS A 459 -11.43 18.88 -22.71
C CYS A 459 -11.18 19.72 -23.97
N GLY A 460 -9.91 19.87 -24.34
CA GLY A 460 -9.53 20.63 -25.51
C GLY A 460 -8.05 20.52 -25.84
N VAL A 461 -7.62 21.35 -26.80
CA VAL A 461 -6.24 21.46 -27.27
C VAL A 461 -5.75 22.91 -27.15
N GLU A 462 -4.43 23.11 -27.06
CA GLU A 462 -3.79 24.44 -26.95
C GLU A 462 -2.97 24.82 -28.18
#